data_AF-A0A932T884-F1
#
_entry.id   AF-A0A932T884-F1
#
_cell.length_a   1.000
_cell.length_b   1.000
_cell.length_c   1.000
_cell.angle_alpha   90.00
_cell.angle_beta   90.00
_cell.angle_gamma   90.00
#
_symmetry.space_group_name_H-M   'P 1'
#
loop_
_entity.id
_entity.type
_entity.pdbx_description
1 polymer ?
#
loop_
_entity_poly.entity_id
_entity_poly.type
_entity_poly.pdbx_seq_one_letter_code
_entity_poly.pdbx_strand_id
1 'polypeptide(L)'
;MHRLAGDYELVQSSAHHVVVVPESGWTPETPIIPSKVVEVGTDGRFILAKRQHLKHGNGGYEEPVEGEFDFWILDTRAPAVYGPFDSEECGNKRRELGVSDQLQLQGVGSLSPYRE
;
A
#
# COMPACT_ATOMS: atom_id res chain seq x y z
N MET A 1 13.40 4.62 -2.38
CA MET A 1 12.75 4.69 -1.06
C MET A 1 12.08 6.05 -0.98
N HIS A 2 10.79 6.08 -0.66
CA HIS A 2 10.01 7.32 -0.56
C HIS A 2 9.36 7.38 0.82
N ARG A 3 9.65 8.43 1.60
CA ARG A 3 9.12 8.57 2.96
C ARG A 3 7.63 8.92 2.93
N LEU A 4 6.85 8.24 3.77
CA LEU A 4 5.42 8.43 3.96
C LEU A 4 5.15 8.99 5.37
N ALA A 5 3.90 8.99 5.80
CA ALA A 5 3.52 9.43 7.14
C ALA A 5 4.01 8.52 8.26
N GLY A 6 4.19 9.11 9.45
CA GLY A 6 4.40 8.41 10.72
C GLY A 6 5.49 7.34 10.69
N ASP A 7 6.66 7.72 10.17
CA ASP A 7 7.86 6.87 10.13
C ASP A 7 7.69 5.61 9.26
N TYR A 8 6.79 5.63 8.27
CA TYR A 8 6.72 4.64 7.21
C TYR A 8 7.42 5.11 5.95
N GLU A 9 7.83 4.15 5.12
CA GLU A 9 8.38 4.39 3.81
C GLU A 9 7.85 3.38 2.79
N LEU A 10 7.76 3.84 1.55
CA LEU A 10 7.57 2.98 0.40
C LEU A 10 8.92 2.47 -0.08
N VAL A 11 9.09 1.15 0.00
CA VAL A 11 10.26 0.44 -0.50
C VAL A 11 9.87 -0.26 -1.79
N GLN A 12 10.45 0.21 -2.89
CA GLN A 12 10.39 -0.47 -4.18
C GLN A 12 11.76 -1.09 -4.46
N SER A 13 11.83 -2.42 -4.39
CA SER A 13 13.02 -3.18 -4.82
C SER A 13 12.89 -3.70 -6.25
N SER A 14 11.66 -3.86 -6.76
CA SER A 14 11.40 -4.24 -8.15
C SER A 14 9.97 -3.84 -8.57
N ALA A 15 9.62 -4.02 -9.85
CA ALA A 15 8.25 -3.85 -10.33
C ALA A 15 7.24 -4.80 -9.63
N HIS A 16 7.72 -5.90 -9.04
CA HIS A 16 6.90 -6.85 -8.29
C HIS A 16 7.00 -6.69 -6.78
N HIS A 17 8.06 -6.06 -6.30
CA HIS A 17 8.32 -5.89 -4.89
C HIS A 17 8.26 -4.41 -4.51
N VAL A 18 7.03 -3.95 -4.28
CA VAL A 18 6.71 -2.61 -3.76
C VAL A 18 5.89 -2.78 -2.48
N VAL A 19 6.47 -2.42 -1.34
CA VAL A 19 5.90 -2.62 0.00
C VAL A 19 5.88 -1.29 0.77
N VAL A 20 4.97 -1.17 1.75
CA VAL A 20 5.00 -0.09 2.74
C VAL A 20 5.38 -0.68 4.09
N VAL A 21 6.48 -0.20 4.64
CA VAL A 21 7.09 -0.70 5.88
C VAL A 21 7.53 0.48 6.76
N PRO A 22 7.61 0.29 8.09
CA PRO A 22 8.21 1.27 8.99
C PRO A 22 9.72 1.45 8.72
N GLU A 23 10.21 2.69 8.82
CA GLU A 23 11.61 3.08 8.64
C GLU A 23 12.51 2.50 9.77
N SER A 24 11.99 2.42 10.99
CA SER A 24 12.73 1.94 12.17
C SER A 24 12.90 0.40 12.23
N GLY A 25 12.44 -0.30 11.18
CA GLY A 25 12.36 -1.76 11.16
C GLY A 25 10.99 -2.27 11.58
N TRP A 26 10.66 -3.47 11.12
CA TRP A 26 9.36 -4.12 11.29
C TRP A 26 9.51 -5.38 12.15
N THR A 27 8.58 -5.54 13.09
CA THR A 27 8.39 -6.77 13.85
C THR A 27 7.16 -7.50 13.28
N PRO A 28 6.92 -8.78 13.62
CA PRO A 28 5.70 -9.49 13.21
C PRO A 28 4.40 -8.81 13.66
N GLU A 29 4.49 -7.94 14.67
CA GLU A 29 3.37 -7.18 15.23
C GLU A 29 3.20 -5.80 14.57
N THR A 30 4.16 -5.40 13.72
CA THR A 30 4.11 -4.10 13.04
C THR A 30 3.22 -4.20 11.80
N PRO A 31 2.16 -3.38 11.68
CA PRO A 31 1.34 -3.34 10.48
C PRO A 31 2.20 -2.96 9.28
N ILE A 32 2.10 -3.75 8.22
CA ILE A 32 2.75 -3.46 6.95
C ILE A 32 1.74 -3.63 5.82
N ILE A 33 1.99 -2.95 4.69
CA ILE A 33 1.22 -3.19 3.47
C ILE A 33 2.07 -4.12 2.58
N PRO A 34 1.57 -5.33 2.27
CA PRO A 34 2.32 -6.31 1.50
C PRO A 34 2.61 -5.85 0.07
N SER A 35 3.42 -6.64 -0.64
CA SER A 35 3.97 -6.34 -1.96
C SER A 35 2.93 -6.09 -3.05
N LYS A 36 3.35 -5.47 -4.16
CA LYS A 36 2.53 -5.04 -5.31
C LYS A 36 1.66 -3.80 -5.08
N VAL A 37 2.12 -2.90 -4.22
CA VAL A 37 1.53 -1.55 -4.17
C VAL A 37 1.75 -0.86 -5.51
N VAL A 38 0.65 -0.52 -6.20
CA VAL A 38 0.66 0.17 -7.51
C VAL A 38 0.40 1.67 -7.36
N GLU A 39 -0.35 2.07 -6.35
CA GLU A 39 -0.61 3.46 -6.03
C GLU A 39 -0.57 3.66 -4.52
N VAL A 40 -0.03 4.79 -4.06
CA VAL A 40 0.05 5.13 -2.63
C VAL A 40 -0.30 6.60 -2.42
N GLY A 41 -0.94 6.92 -1.31
CA GLY A 41 -1.24 8.29 -0.91
C GLY A 41 -1.24 8.39 0.61
N THR A 42 -0.82 9.52 1.14
CA THR A 42 -0.86 9.76 2.59
C THR A 42 -1.31 11.18 2.92
N ASP A 43 -2.04 11.30 4.03
CA ASP A 43 -2.52 12.58 4.60
C ASP A 43 -1.76 12.95 5.90
N GLY A 44 -0.55 12.41 6.09
CA GLY A 44 0.26 12.66 7.30
C GLY A 44 -0.13 11.81 8.53
N ARG A 45 -1.35 11.27 8.57
CA ARG A 45 -1.80 10.30 9.58
C ARG A 45 -2.12 8.92 9.01
N PHE A 46 -2.78 8.89 7.87
CA PHE A 46 -3.18 7.64 7.24
C PHE A 46 -2.38 7.44 5.96
N ILE A 47 -2.07 6.19 5.67
CA ILE A 47 -1.48 5.76 4.41
C ILE A 47 -2.52 4.90 3.71
N LEU A 48 -2.94 5.32 2.53
CA LEU A 48 -3.69 4.48 1.62
C LEU A 48 -2.75 3.89 0.60
N ALA A 49 -2.92 2.61 0.35
CA ALA A 49 -2.25 1.92 -0.72
C ALA A 49 -3.28 1.14 -1.53
N LYS A 50 -3.11 1.16 -2.85
CA LYS A 50 -3.78 0.25 -3.76
C LYS A 50 -2.78 -0.78 -4.22
N ARG A 51 -3.17 -2.03 -4.14
CA ARG A 51 -2.34 -3.17 -4.51
C ARG A 51 -2.97 -3.89 -5.68
N GLN A 52 -2.14 -4.44 -6.55
CA GLN A 52 -2.61 -5.38 -7.56
C GLN A 52 -2.54 -6.80 -7.01
N HIS A 53 -3.62 -7.57 -7.17
CA HIS A 53 -3.63 -8.98 -6.78
C HIS A 53 -2.53 -9.75 -7.51
N LEU A 54 -1.89 -10.65 -6.78
CA LEU A 54 -0.97 -11.63 -7.32
C LEU A 54 -1.64 -12.99 -7.28
N LYS A 55 -1.66 -13.68 -8.41
CA LYS A 55 -1.97 -15.11 -8.46
C LYS A 55 -0.68 -15.89 -8.45
N HIS A 56 -0.71 -17.06 -7.81
CA HIS A 56 0.37 -18.01 -7.92
C HIS A 56 0.40 -18.56 -9.35
N GLY A 57 1.42 -18.16 -10.11
CA GLY A 57 1.68 -18.67 -11.44
C GLY A 57 2.28 -20.07 -11.38
N ASN A 58 2.31 -20.74 -12.54
CA ASN A 58 2.88 -22.08 -12.64
C ASN A 58 4.41 -21.99 -12.54
N GLY A 59 5.01 -22.62 -11.52
CA GLY A 59 6.47 -22.61 -11.31
C GLY A 59 6.98 -21.68 -10.19
N GLY A 60 6.10 -21.21 -9.30
CA GLY A 60 6.51 -20.45 -8.10
C GLY A 60 6.72 -18.96 -8.32
N TYR A 61 6.40 -18.45 -9.52
CA TYR A 61 6.39 -17.01 -9.80
C TYR A 61 5.00 -16.44 -9.57
N GLU A 62 4.93 -15.26 -8.96
CA GLU A 62 3.67 -14.55 -8.72
C GLU A 62 3.36 -13.62 -9.90
N GLU A 63 2.24 -13.88 -10.57
CA GLU A 63 1.78 -13.11 -11.72
C GLU A 63 0.71 -12.10 -11.28
N PRO A 64 0.78 -10.83 -11.71
CA PRO A 64 -0.28 -9.88 -11.45
C PRO A 64 -1.58 -10.34 -12.12
N VAL A 65 -2.68 -10.24 -11.40
CA VAL A 65 -4.01 -10.45 -11.97
C VAL A 65 -4.49 -9.13 -12.55
N GLU A 66 -4.74 -9.12 -13.86
CA GLU A 66 -5.23 -7.92 -14.54
C GLU A 66 -6.65 -7.59 -14.07
N GLY A 67 -6.86 -6.34 -13.66
CA GLY A 67 -8.17 -5.84 -13.23
C GLY A 67 -8.54 -6.14 -11.77
N GLU A 68 -7.79 -6.97 -11.06
CA GLU A 68 -8.03 -7.25 -9.63
C GLU A 68 -7.12 -6.39 -8.75
N PHE A 69 -7.74 -5.53 -7.96
CA PHE A 69 -7.06 -4.64 -7.04
C PHE A 69 -7.70 -4.70 -5.67
N ASP A 70 -6.87 -4.56 -4.66
CA ASP A 70 -7.29 -4.38 -3.28
C ASP A 70 -6.76 -3.05 -2.75
N PHE A 71 -7.42 -2.55 -1.70
CA PHE A 71 -7.08 -1.33 -1.03
C PHE A 71 -6.75 -1.61 0.43
N TRP A 72 -5.74 -0.91 0.93
CA TRP A 72 -5.26 -1.00 2.29
C TRP A 72 -5.20 0.40 2.90
N ILE A 73 -5.58 0.48 4.16
CA ILE A 73 -5.50 1.70 4.96
C ILE A 73 -4.65 1.39 6.19
N LEU A 74 -3.55 2.10 6.36
CA LEU A 74 -2.68 1.99 7.53
C LEU A 74 -2.82 3.27 8.35
N ASP A 75 -3.15 3.14 9.64
CA ASP A 75 -3.08 4.24 10.60
C ASP A 75 -1.66 4.27 11.20
N THR A 76 -1.01 5.42 11.16
CA THR A 76 0.37 5.56 11.65
C THR A 76 0.43 5.97 13.12
N ARG A 77 -0.70 6.39 13.71
CA ARG A 77 -0.82 6.74 15.14
C ARG A 77 -1.20 5.54 15.99
N ALA A 78 -2.05 4.67 15.47
CA ALA A 78 -2.39 3.38 16.03
C ALA A 78 -1.83 2.33 15.07
N PRO A 79 -0.90 1.44 15.49
CA PRO A 79 -0.28 0.45 14.62
C PRO A 79 -1.31 -0.59 14.16
N ALA A 80 -2.17 -0.19 13.24
CA ALA A 80 -3.29 -0.92 12.71
C ALA A 80 -3.30 -0.76 11.19
N VAL A 81 -3.44 -1.90 10.52
CA VAL A 81 -3.64 -1.98 9.08
C VAL A 81 -5.00 -2.60 8.83
N TYR A 82 -5.75 -1.99 7.91
CA TYR A 82 -7.08 -2.39 7.53
C TYR A 82 -7.07 -2.78 6.05
N GLY A 83 -7.42 -4.02 5.76
CA GLY A 83 -7.48 -4.56 4.40
C GLY A 83 -7.27 -6.08 4.41
N PRO A 84 -7.32 -6.73 3.23
CA PRO A 84 -7.61 -6.12 1.92
C PRO A 84 -9.09 -5.73 1.79
N PHE A 85 -9.36 -4.57 1.19
CA PHE A 85 -10.72 -4.11 0.86
C PHE A 85 -10.91 -3.95 -0.65
N ASP A 86 -12.13 -4.08 -1.14
CA ASP A 86 -12.49 -3.59 -2.47
C ASP A 86 -12.74 -2.08 -2.46
N SER A 87 -13.10 -1.51 -3.61
CA SER A 87 -13.34 -0.07 -3.76
C SER A 87 -14.46 0.47 -2.86
N GLU A 88 -15.54 -0.30 -2.67
CA GLU A 88 -16.69 0.11 -1.86
C GLU A 88 -16.34 0.05 -0.37
N GLU A 89 -15.77 -1.08 0.08
CA GLU A 89 -15.33 -1.26 1.47
C GLU A 89 -14.26 -0.26 1.88
N CYS A 90 -13.32 0.06 0.98
CA CYS A 90 -12.33 1.11 1.19
C CYS A 90 -12.99 2.48 1.37
N GLY A 91 -13.98 2.82 0.53
CA GLY A 91 -14.74 4.06 0.65
C GLY A 91 -15.47 4.17 1.99
N ASN A 92 -16.12 3.09 2.42
CA ASN A 92 -16.77 3.01 3.72
C ASN A 92 -15.76 3.18 4.86
N LYS A 93 -14.66 2.43 4.82
CA LYS A 93 -13.64 2.48 5.88
C LYS A 93 -12.94 3.83 5.98
N ARG A 94 -12.67 4.48 4.83
CA ARG A 94 -12.14 5.85 4.78
C ARG A 94 -13.05 6.82 5.51
N ARG A 95 -14.37 6.75 5.27
CA ARG A 95 -15.35 7.61 5.95
C ARG A 95 -15.41 7.33 7.45
N GLU A 96 -15.40 6.05 7.85
CA GLU A 96 -15.38 5.66 9.28
C GLU A 96 -14.14 6.20 10.01
N LEU A 97 -12.98 6.10 9.38
CA LEU A 97 -11.70 6.54 9.95
C LEU A 97 -11.48 8.06 9.83
N GLY A 98 -12.36 8.76 9.11
CA GLY A 98 -12.24 10.19 8.85
C GLY A 98 -11.08 10.54 7.91
N VAL A 99 -10.71 9.62 7.00
CA VAL A 99 -9.70 9.89 5.98
C VAL A 99 -10.30 10.78 4.90
N SER A 100 -9.57 11.82 4.51
CA SER A 100 -10.03 12.75 3.48
C SER A 100 -10.31 12.04 2.16
N ASP A 101 -11.49 12.30 1.59
CA ASP A 101 -11.87 11.85 0.24
C ASP A 101 -11.00 12.52 -0.83
N GLN A 102 -10.46 13.69 -0.52
CA GLN A 102 -9.53 14.42 -1.39
C GLN A 102 -8.15 13.77 -1.46
N LEU A 103 -7.83 12.84 -0.56
CA LEU A 103 -6.53 12.17 -0.59
C LEU A 103 -6.41 11.36 -1.89
N GLN A 104 -5.56 11.86 -2.78
CA GLN A 104 -5.25 11.26 -4.06
C GLN A 104 -4.18 10.18 -3.90
N LEU A 105 -4.39 9.06 -4.56
CA LEU A 105 -3.37 8.03 -4.71
C LEU A 105 -2.46 8.44 -5.87
N GLN A 106 -1.15 8.28 -5.67
CA GLN A 106 -0.13 8.51 -6.68
C GLN A 106 0.47 7.18 -7.11
N GLY A 107 0.55 6.96 -8.42
CA GLY A 107 1.18 5.76 -8.97
C GLY A 107 2.64 5.65 -8.54
N VAL A 108 3.04 4.47 -8.06
CA VAL A 108 4.40 4.24 -7.54
C VAL A 108 5.47 4.43 -8.63
N GLY A 109 5.14 4.15 -9.89
CA GLY A 109 6.03 4.39 -11.03
C GLY A 109 6.34 5.88 -11.26
N SER A 110 5.48 6.79 -10.81
CA SER A 110 5.76 8.23 -10.82
C SER A 110 6.62 8.66 -9.62
N LEU A 111 6.59 7.91 -8.51
CA LEU A 111 7.30 8.22 -7.26
C LEU A 111 8.72 7.65 -7.22
N SER A 112 9.01 6.64 -8.04
CA SER A 112 10.33 6.02 -8.14
C SER A 112 10.71 5.80 -9.59
N PRO A 113 11.84 6.36 -10.07
CA PRO A 113 12.32 6.18 -11.43
C PRO A 113 12.98 4.81 -11.57
N TYR A 114 12.25 3.72 -11.37
CA TYR A 114 12.71 2.42 -11.82
C TYR A 114 12.48 2.39 -13.34
N ARG A 115 13.49 2.86 -14.10
CA ARG A 115 13.55 2.64 -15.54
C ARG A 115 13.96 1.18 -15.75
N GLU A 116 13.09 0.43 -16.39
CA GLU A 116 13.35 -0.92 -16.93
C GLU A 116 14.59 -0.94 -17.84
#